data_AF-V4PA09-F1
#
_entry.id   AF-V4PA09-F1
#
_cell.length_a   1.000
_cell.length_b   1.000
_cell.length_c   1.000
_cell.angle_alpha   90.00
_cell.angle_beta   90.00
_cell.angle_gamma   90.00
#
_symmetry.space_group_name_H-M   'P 1'
#
loop_
_entity.id
_entity.type
_entity.pdbx_description
1 polymer ?
#
loop_
_entity_poly.entity_id
_entity_poly.type
_entity_poly.pdbx_seq_one_letter_code
_entity_poly.pdbx_strand_id
1 'polypeptide(L)'
;MTDVPVWVPVVAALSSGIGGIFLGRFSMSKKERADVSQKNYENAVAATAPVDDAYKSYVAALSTYSKSQDPSFDEFLALASSGDSYFTQVGKMCDAIIADKVDPNIRDATWLPKIKVTFERVLPAHYDALVTQAKKKGYRYTGKLRRSDHESVYTVAEKYSTTSAWLRPHEDD
;
A
#
# COMPACT_ATOMS: atom_id res chain seq x y z
N MET A 1 5.83 33.31 -61.36
CA MET A 1 4.94 33.50 -60.19
C MET A 1 4.23 32.18 -59.97
N THR A 2 4.58 31.44 -58.93
CA THR A 2 3.92 30.16 -58.60
C THR A 2 2.67 30.45 -57.79
N ASP A 3 1.51 30.24 -58.39
CA ASP A 3 0.22 30.32 -57.72
C ASP A 3 0.17 29.27 -56.61
N VAL A 4 0.30 29.71 -55.37
CA VAL A 4 0.06 28.84 -54.21
C VAL A 4 -1.46 28.68 -54.13
N PRO A 5 -1.99 27.47 -54.36
CA PRO A 5 -3.43 27.31 -54.45
C PRO A 5 -4.07 27.54 -53.07
N VAL A 6 -5.21 28.25 -53.08
CA VAL A 6 -5.92 28.80 -51.90
C VAL A 6 -6.21 27.78 -50.80
N TRP A 7 -6.21 26.48 -51.11
CA TRP A 7 -6.42 25.40 -50.15
C TRP A 7 -5.19 25.10 -49.27
N VAL A 8 -3.97 25.45 -49.69
CA VAL A 8 -2.74 25.23 -48.92
C VAL A 8 -2.74 25.96 -47.56
N PRO A 9 -3.06 27.27 -47.47
CA PRO A 9 -3.15 27.95 -46.17
C PRO A 9 -4.31 27.43 -45.30
N VAL A 10 -5.39 26.93 -45.91
CA VAL A 10 -6.55 26.37 -45.18
C VAL A 10 -6.21 25.01 -44.56
N VAL A 11 -5.52 24.14 -45.31
CA VAL A 11 -5.04 22.84 -44.79
C VAL A 11 -3.94 23.04 -43.74
N ALA A 12 -3.05 24.01 -43.93
CA ALA A 12 -2.05 24.37 -42.93
C ALA A 12 -2.72 24.84 -41.63
N ALA A 13 -3.69 25.77 -41.69
CA ALA A 13 -4.42 26.27 -40.52
C ALA A 13 -5.21 25.18 -39.78
N LEU A 14 -5.84 24.24 -40.50
CA LEU A 14 -6.55 23.12 -39.91
C LEU A 14 -5.59 22.12 -39.24
N SER A 15 -4.43 21.87 -39.85
CA SER A 15 -3.40 20.99 -39.27
C SER A 15 -2.76 21.59 -38.00
N SER A 16 -2.55 22.91 -37.97
CA SER A 16 -2.08 23.63 -36.78
C SER A 16 -3.11 23.64 -35.64
N GLY A 17 -4.40 23.78 -35.98
CA GLY A 17 -5.50 23.78 -34.99
C GLY A 17 -5.71 22.42 -34.31
N ILE A 18 -5.57 21.32 -35.06
CA ILE A 18 -5.72 19.95 -34.53
C ILE A 18 -4.46 19.51 -33.77
N GLY A 19 -3.26 19.91 -34.23
CA GLY A 19 -2.00 19.64 -33.54
C GLY A 19 -1.90 20.30 -32.16
N GLY A 20 -2.40 21.53 -32.01
CA GLY A 20 -2.42 22.25 -30.72
C GLY A 20 -3.34 21.60 -29.67
N ILE A 21 -4.47 21.02 -30.08
CA ILE A 21 -5.44 20.40 -29.17
C ILE A 21 -4.96 19.03 -28.67
N PHE A 22 -4.24 18.27 -29.49
CA PHE A 22 -3.68 16.97 -29.08
C PHE A 22 -2.43 17.09 -28.20
N LEU A 23 -1.59 18.12 -28.40
CA LEU A 23 -0.44 18.36 -27.53
C LEU A 23 -0.83 18.86 -26.13
N GLY A 24 -1.94 19.60 -26.00
CA GLY A 24 -2.46 20.08 -24.72
C GLY A 24 -3.05 19.00 -23.81
N ARG A 25 -3.53 17.89 -24.37
CA ARG A 25 -4.12 16.78 -23.59
C ARG A 25 -3.10 15.78 -23.03
N PHE A 26 -1.86 15.80 -23.50
CA PHE A 26 -0.80 14.89 -23.05
C PHE A 26 0.27 15.53 -22.17
N SER A 27 0.24 16.86 -22.00
CA SER A 27 1.20 17.57 -21.17
C SER A 27 0.48 18.17 -19.97
N MET A 28 0.42 17.42 -18.85
CA MET A 28 0.19 18.07 -17.55
C MET A 28 1.19 19.22 -17.42
N SER A 29 0.67 20.41 -17.18
CA SER A 29 1.47 21.59 -16.89
C SER A 29 2.33 21.34 -15.64
N LYS A 30 3.45 22.06 -15.50
CA LYS A 30 4.31 21.95 -14.31
C LYS A 30 3.53 22.16 -13.01
N LYS A 31 2.51 23.03 -13.05
CA LYS A 31 1.60 23.27 -11.92
C LYS A 31 0.75 22.04 -11.61
N GLU A 32 0.07 21.46 -12.59
CA GLU A 32 -0.75 20.25 -12.37
C GLU A 32 0.07 19.08 -11.85
N ARG A 33 1.32 18.91 -12.31
CA ARG A 33 2.22 17.88 -11.77
C ARG A 33 2.56 18.14 -10.30
N ALA A 34 2.85 19.39 -9.94
CA ALA A 34 3.13 19.77 -8.55
C ALA A 34 1.90 19.56 -7.66
N ASP A 35 0.72 19.98 -8.12
CA ASP A 35 -0.54 19.82 -7.41
C ASP A 35 -0.88 18.32 -7.19
N VAL A 36 -0.65 17.47 -8.20
CA VAL A 36 -0.82 16.01 -8.08
C VAL A 36 0.17 15.41 -7.09
N SER A 37 1.44 15.83 -7.15
CA SER A 37 2.48 15.36 -6.22
C SER A 37 2.14 15.73 -4.77
N GLN A 38 1.71 16.97 -4.55
CA GLN A 38 1.30 17.43 -3.23
C GLN A 38 0.07 16.67 -2.72
N LYS A 39 -0.94 16.45 -3.58
CA LYS A 39 -2.12 15.67 -3.22
C LYS A 39 -1.78 14.22 -2.89
N ASN A 40 -0.85 13.60 -3.63
CA ASN A 40 -0.38 12.25 -3.32
C ASN A 40 0.37 12.19 -1.98
N TYR A 41 1.17 13.21 -1.68
CA TYR A 41 1.84 13.35 -0.38
C TYR A 41 0.81 13.45 0.76
N GLU A 42 -0.16 14.36 0.64
CA GLU A 42 -1.22 14.56 1.64
C GLU A 42 -2.06 13.29 1.84
N ASN A 43 -2.43 12.60 0.76
CA ASN A 43 -3.13 11.32 0.81
C ASN A 43 -2.31 10.24 1.53
N ALA A 44 -1.00 10.17 1.28
CA ALA A 44 -0.12 9.21 1.94
C ALA A 44 0.04 9.51 3.44
N VAL A 45 0.14 10.78 3.83
CA VAL A 45 0.15 11.17 5.25
C VAL A 45 -1.19 10.78 5.90
N ALA A 46 -2.32 11.10 5.26
CA ALA A 46 -3.64 10.78 5.77
C ALA A 46 -3.89 9.26 5.90
N ALA A 47 -3.35 8.46 4.98
CA ALA A 47 -3.46 7.00 5.02
C ALA A 47 -2.56 6.34 6.08
N THR A 48 -1.58 7.05 6.63
CA THR A 48 -0.67 6.50 7.65
C THR A 48 -1.34 6.41 9.03
N ALA A 49 -2.14 7.42 9.40
CA ALA A 49 -2.77 7.46 10.73
C ALA A 49 -3.69 6.25 11.01
N PRO A 50 -4.59 5.82 10.09
CA PRO A 50 -5.41 4.63 10.30
C PRO A 50 -4.59 3.34 10.49
N VAL A 51 -3.45 3.21 9.80
CA VAL A 51 -2.56 2.04 9.92
C VAL A 51 -1.89 2.03 11.29
N ASP A 52 -1.39 3.18 11.74
CA ASP A 52 -0.73 3.29 13.05
C ASP A 52 -1.71 3.08 14.19
N ASP A 53 -2.95 3.56 14.08
CA ASP A 53 -3.98 3.32 15.10
C ASP A 53 -4.41 1.85 15.14
N ALA A 54 -4.61 1.22 13.98
CA ALA A 54 -4.88 -0.23 13.93
C ALA A 54 -3.72 -1.05 14.50
N TYR A 55 -2.47 -0.64 14.24
CA TYR A 55 -1.28 -1.27 14.82
C TYR A 55 -1.25 -1.14 16.35
N LYS A 56 -1.54 0.05 16.90
CA LYS A 56 -1.62 0.24 18.37
C LYS A 56 -2.67 -0.66 19.00
N SER A 57 -3.87 -0.74 18.39
CA SER A 57 -4.94 -1.63 18.85
C SER A 57 -4.51 -3.10 18.80
N TYR A 58 -3.85 -3.51 17.72
CA TYR A 58 -3.33 -4.87 17.58
C TYR A 58 -2.26 -5.20 18.63
N VAL A 59 -1.29 -4.31 18.84
CA VAL A 59 -0.25 -4.48 19.86
C VAL A 59 -0.84 -4.52 21.27
N ALA A 60 -1.86 -3.71 21.56
CA ALA A 60 -2.55 -3.75 22.84
C ALA A 60 -3.25 -5.10 23.05
N ALA A 61 -3.98 -5.60 22.06
CA ALA A 61 -4.62 -6.91 22.12
C ALA A 61 -3.61 -8.05 22.28
N LEU A 62 -2.49 -8.00 21.54
CA LEU A 62 -1.39 -8.96 21.66
C LEU A 62 -0.74 -8.91 23.05
N SER A 63 -0.55 -7.72 23.61
CA SER A 63 0.01 -7.55 24.96
C SER A 63 -0.90 -8.14 26.03
N THR A 64 -2.21 -7.88 25.95
CA THR A 64 -3.20 -8.48 26.85
C THR A 64 -3.19 -10.00 26.73
N TYR A 65 -3.25 -10.51 25.50
CA TYR A 65 -3.26 -11.94 25.22
C TYR A 65 -2.00 -12.66 25.74
N SER A 66 -0.82 -12.09 25.50
CA SER A 66 0.47 -12.68 25.89
C SER A 66 0.74 -12.66 27.41
N LYS A 67 0.15 -11.72 28.15
CA LYS A 67 0.27 -11.64 29.61
C LYS A 67 -0.69 -12.59 30.34
N SER A 68 -1.74 -13.07 29.66
CA SER A 68 -2.69 -13.99 30.24
C SER A 68 -2.11 -15.41 30.30
N GLN A 69 -2.07 -16.01 31.49
CA GLN A 69 -1.65 -17.41 31.66
C GLN A 69 -2.63 -18.39 31.00
N ASP A 70 -3.91 -18.01 30.98
CA ASP A 70 -4.99 -18.77 30.34
C ASP A 70 -5.91 -17.79 29.58
N PRO A 71 -5.57 -17.45 28.32
CA PRO A 71 -6.38 -16.52 27.54
C PRO A 71 -7.76 -17.10 27.25
N SER A 72 -8.78 -16.31 27.59
CA SER A 72 -10.18 -16.60 27.28
C SER A 72 -10.43 -16.62 25.77
N PHE A 73 -11.57 -17.19 25.38
CA PHE A 73 -12.01 -17.14 23.98
C PHE A 73 -12.23 -15.71 23.49
N ASP A 74 -12.71 -14.81 24.35
CA ASP A 74 -12.91 -13.39 24.00
C ASP A 74 -11.58 -12.68 23.75
N GLU A 75 -10.56 -12.95 24.55
CA GLU A 75 -9.20 -12.43 24.32
C GLU A 75 -8.60 -12.98 23.01
N PHE A 76 -8.86 -14.25 22.70
CA PHE A 76 -8.47 -14.87 21.42
C PHE A 76 -9.15 -14.17 20.24
N LEU A 77 -10.46 -13.94 20.31
CA LEU A 77 -11.22 -13.25 19.27
C LEU A 77 -10.79 -11.78 19.13
N ALA A 78 -10.50 -11.09 20.24
CA ALA A 78 -10.00 -9.73 20.23
C ALA A 78 -8.63 -9.63 19.52
N LEU A 79 -7.74 -10.58 19.78
CA LEU A 79 -6.46 -10.66 19.07
C LEU A 79 -6.64 -10.93 17.57
N ALA A 80 -7.49 -11.89 17.21
CA ALA A 80 -7.75 -12.23 15.81
C ALA A 80 -8.34 -11.04 15.03
N SER A 81 -9.41 -10.44 15.56
CA SER A 81 -10.10 -9.32 14.92
C SER A 81 -9.26 -8.05 14.81
N SER A 82 -8.45 -7.74 15.83
CA SER A 82 -7.53 -6.61 15.77
C SER A 82 -6.39 -6.82 14.77
N GLY A 83 -5.90 -8.07 14.64
CA GLY A 83 -4.96 -8.46 13.59
C GLY A 83 -5.54 -8.27 12.19
N ASP A 84 -6.73 -8.80 11.94
CA ASP A 84 -7.43 -8.66 10.65
C ASP A 84 -7.65 -7.18 10.28
N SER A 85 -8.04 -6.34 11.25
CA SER A 85 -8.19 -4.90 11.06
C SER A 85 -6.86 -4.25 10.66
N TYR A 86 -5.77 -4.57 11.37
CA TYR A 86 -4.44 -4.06 11.04
C TYR A 86 -3.98 -4.47 9.64
N PHE A 87 -4.07 -5.76 9.29
CA PHE A 87 -3.68 -6.24 7.96
C PHE A 87 -4.53 -5.66 6.85
N THR A 88 -5.82 -5.40 7.10
CA THR A 88 -6.69 -4.68 6.15
C THR A 88 -6.18 -3.27 5.88
N GLN A 89 -5.74 -2.53 6.90
CA GLN A 89 -5.20 -1.19 6.70
C GLN A 89 -3.85 -1.22 5.97
N VAL A 90 -2.99 -2.21 6.26
CA VAL A 90 -1.75 -2.43 5.49
C VAL A 90 -2.06 -2.79 4.04
N GLY A 91 -3.10 -3.60 3.78
CA GLY A 91 -3.59 -3.91 2.44
C GLY A 91 -3.96 -2.65 1.65
N LYS A 92 -4.73 -1.74 2.25
CA LYS A 92 -5.09 -0.44 1.63
C LYS A 92 -3.87 0.43 1.34
N MET A 93 -2.88 0.43 2.24
CA MET A 93 -1.60 1.11 2.02
C MET A 93 -0.89 0.52 0.78
N CYS A 94 -0.89 -0.81 0.63
CA CYS A 94 -0.35 -1.50 -0.53
C CYS A 94 -1.14 -1.19 -1.82
N ASP A 95 -2.47 -1.14 -1.76
CA ASP A 95 -3.32 -0.78 -2.91
C ASP A 95 -2.99 0.62 -3.44
N ALA A 96 -2.74 1.58 -2.54
CA ALA A 96 -2.34 2.93 -2.92
C ALA A 96 -0.97 2.95 -3.64
N ILE A 97 -0.03 2.11 -3.22
CA ILE A 97 1.26 1.93 -3.91
C ILE A 97 1.05 1.31 -5.30
N ILE A 98 0.21 0.27 -5.40
CA ILE A 98 -0.09 -0.39 -6.68
C ILE A 98 -0.74 0.58 -7.66
N ALA A 99 -1.62 1.46 -7.17
CA ALA A 99 -2.32 2.48 -7.96
C ALA A 99 -1.46 3.72 -8.31
N ASP A 100 -0.19 3.76 -7.91
CA ASP A 100 0.73 4.89 -8.12
C ASP A 100 0.17 6.22 -7.57
N LYS A 101 -0.49 6.15 -6.40
CA LYS A 101 -1.12 7.30 -5.72
C LYS A 101 -0.35 7.78 -4.50
N VAL A 102 0.94 7.43 -4.41
CA VAL A 102 1.79 7.66 -3.24
C VAL A 102 3.06 8.35 -3.70
N ASP A 103 3.49 9.36 -2.93
CA ASP A 103 4.80 9.98 -3.16
C ASP A 103 5.93 8.93 -3.00
N PRO A 104 6.86 8.79 -3.97
CA PRO A 104 7.92 7.79 -3.90
C PRO A 104 8.82 7.92 -2.66
N ASN A 105 9.06 9.13 -2.16
CA ASN A 105 9.90 9.33 -0.98
C ASN A 105 9.19 8.82 0.28
N ILE A 106 7.89 9.07 0.42
CA ILE A 106 7.10 8.48 1.52
C ILE A 106 7.07 6.97 1.39
N ARG A 107 6.78 6.46 0.18
CA ARG A 107 6.70 5.04 -0.10
C ARG A 107 7.97 4.33 0.37
N ASP A 108 9.13 4.81 -0.09
CA ASP A 108 10.40 4.13 0.13
C ASP A 108 10.92 4.32 1.56
N ALA A 109 10.81 5.52 2.12
CA ALA A 109 11.36 5.82 3.44
C ALA A 109 10.47 5.33 4.59
N THR A 110 9.15 5.28 4.41
CA THR A 110 8.19 5.08 5.51
C THR A 110 7.34 3.83 5.34
N TRP A 111 6.75 3.62 4.16
CA TRP A 111 5.75 2.57 3.97
C TRP A 111 6.37 1.20 3.67
N LEU A 112 7.31 1.12 2.73
CA LEU A 112 7.96 -0.15 2.36
C LEU A 112 8.59 -0.85 3.57
N PRO A 113 9.28 -0.18 4.50
CA PRO A 113 9.83 -0.89 5.64
C PRO A 113 8.78 -1.40 6.63
N LYS A 114 7.66 -0.67 6.81
CA LYS A 114 6.53 -1.16 7.59
C LYS A 114 5.94 -2.40 6.94
N ILE A 115 5.69 -2.34 5.63
CA ILE A 115 5.14 -3.45 4.83
C ILE A 115 6.06 -4.67 4.88
N LYS A 116 7.38 -4.48 4.78
CA LYS A 116 8.38 -5.55 4.93
C LYS A 116 8.24 -6.26 6.28
N VAL A 117 8.27 -5.52 7.38
CA VAL A 117 8.12 -6.11 8.72
C VAL A 117 6.77 -6.82 8.86
N THR A 118 5.70 -6.24 8.33
CA THR A 118 4.39 -6.89 8.32
C THR A 118 4.43 -8.21 7.56
N PHE A 119 4.97 -8.21 6.33
CA PHE A 119 5.01 -9.35 5.44
C PHE A 119 5.91 -10.48 5.95
N GLU A 120 7.14 -10.17 6.33
CA GLU A 120 8.16 -11.17 6.67
C GLU A 120 7.99 -11.72 8.09
N ARG A 121 7.44 -10.93 9.02
CA ARG A 121 7.43 -11.27 10.44
C ARG A 121 6.05 -11.29 11.05
N VAL A 122 5.31 -10.18 10.99
CA VAL A 122 4.09 -10.02 11.79
C VAL A 122 2.95 -10.90 11.27
N LEU A 123 2.75 -10.94 9.95
CA LEU A 123 1.66 -11.66 9.31
C LEU A 123 1.80 -13.18 9.51
N PRO A 124 2.94 -13.83 9.22
CA PRO A 124 3.12 -15.26 9.51
C PRO A 124 2.98 -15.58 11.00
N ALA A 125 3.67 -14.82 11.87
CA ALA A 125 3.65 -15.06 13.31
C ALA A 125 2.24 -14.94 13.91
N HIS A 126 1.42 -14.03 13.39
CA HIS A 126 0.03 -13.87 13.82
C HIS A 126 -0.79 -15.16 13.58
N TYR A 127 -0.78 -15.67 12.35
CA TYR A 127 -1.54 -16.88 12.02
C TYR A 127 -1.01 -18.11 12.75
N ASP A 128 0.32 -18.25 12.85
CA ASP A 128 0.93 -19.35 13.59
C ASP A 128 0.55 -19.34 15.07
N ALA A 129 0.52 -18.15 15.70
CA ALA A 129 0.08 -17.99 17.07
C ALA A 129 -1.39 -18.38 17.24
N LEU A 130 -2.30 -17.88 16.40
CA LEU A 130 -3.73 -18.20 16.49
C LEU A 130 -4.01 -19.68 16.27
N VAL A 131 -3.38 -20.30 15.27
CA VAL A 131 -3.54 -21.75 14.99
C VAL A 131 -3.03 -22.58 16.16
N THR A 132 -1.86 -22.24 16.71
CA THR A 132 -1.26 -22.97 17.83
C THR A 132 -2.15 -22.90 19.07
N GLN A 133 -2.66 -21.71 19.38
CA GLN A 133 -3.50 -21.51 20.56
C GLN A 133 -4.89 -22.14 20.41
N ALA A 134 -5.49 -22.04 19.22
CA ALA A 134 -6.77 -22.70 18.95
C ALA A 134 -6.67 -24.22 19.11
N LYS A 135 -5.57 -24.83 18.63
CA LYS A 135 -5.30 -26.26 18.85
C LYS A 135 -5.15 -26.59 20.33
N LYS A 136 -4.39 -25.79 21.08
CA LYS A 136 -4.17 -26.00 22.54
C LYS A 136 -5.48 -25.92 23.34
N LYS A 137 -6.39 -25.03 22.96
CA LYS A 137 -7.66 -24.79 23.65
C LYS A 137 -8.85 -25.58 23.09
N GLY A 138 -8.67 -26.31 22.00
CA GLY A 138 -9.75 -27.03 21.33
C GLY A 138 -10.75 -26.12 20.60
N TYR A 139 -10.36 -24.88 20.26
CA TYR A 139 -11.20 -23.98 19.49
C TYR A 139 -11.25 -24.42 18.02
N ARG A 140 -12.44 -24.33 17.41
CA ARG A 140 -12.60 -24.49 15.96
C ARG A 140 -12.14 -23.22 15.25
N TYR A 141 -10.83 -23.09 15.03
CA TYR A 141 -10.24 -22.02 14.23
C TYR A 141 -9.62 -22.60 12.96
N THR A 142 -10.08 -22.11 11.81
CA THR A 142 -9.62 -22.54 10.47
C THR A 142 -8.79 -21.47 9.77
N GLY A 143 -8.50 -20.34 10.43
CA GLY A 143 -7.73 -19.26 9.85
C GLY A 143 -6.35 -19.76 9.43
N LYS A 144 -6.07 -19.65 8.15
CA LYS A 144 -4.77 -19.95 7.54
C LYS A 144 -4.30 -18.68 6.86
N LEU A 145 -3.00 -18.44 6.88
CA LEU A 145 -2.41 -17.42 6.03
C LEU A 145 -2.62 -17.84 4.56
N ARG A 146 -3.56 -17.19 3.89
CA ARG A 146 -3.84 -17.39 2.46
C ARG A 146 -3.37 -16.16 1.71
N ARG A 147 -2.63 -16.38 0.63
CA ARG A 147 -2.20 -15.30 -0.28
C ARG A 147 -3.41 -14.48 -0.77
N SER A 148 -4.51 -15.15 -1.13
CA SER A 148 -5.74 -14.51 -1.64
C SER A 148 -6.31 -13.44 -0.70
N ASP A 149 -6.10 -13.59 0.61
CA ASP A 149 -6.65 -12.67 1.62
C ASP A 149 -5.75 -11.43 1.81
N HIS A 150 -4.51 -11.49 1.32
CA HIS A 150 -3.46 -10.48 1.50
C HIS A 150 -2.76 -10.13 0.17
N GLU A 151 -3.45 -10.28 -0.97
CA GLU A 151 -2.83 -10.22 -2.31
C GLU A 151 -2.08 -8.91 -2.55
N SER A 152 -2.60 -7.77 -2.08
CA SER A 152 -1.95 -6.47 -2.22
C SER A 152 -0.63 -6.41 -1.46
N VAL A 153 -0.55 -7.02 -0.27
CA VAL A 153 0.68 -7.09 0.52
C VAL A 153 1.72 -7.94 -0.20
N TYR A 154 1.32 -9.13 -0.68
CA TYR A 154 2.20 -10.00 -1.47
C TYR A 154 2.69 -9.31 -2.76
N THR A 155 1.80 -8.65 -3.48
CA THR A 155 2.11 -7.96 -4.73
C THR A 155 3.15 -6.86 -4.52
N VAL A 156 3.01 -6.05 -3.47
CA VAL A 156 4.00 -5.02 -3.13
C VAL A 156 5.31 -5.65 -2.66
N ALA A 157 5.27 -6.66 -1.79
CA ALA A 157 6.47 -7.33 -1.32
C ALA A 157 7.28 -7.94 -2.48
N GLU A 158 6.61 -8.65 -3.40
CA GLU A 158 7.24 -9.26 -4.57
C GLU A 158 7.84 -8.19 -5.49
N LYS A 159 7.09 -7.10 -5.75
CA LYS A 159 7.53 -6.01 -6.62
C LYS A 159 8.75 -5.27 -6.09
N TYR A 160 8.86 -5.09 -4.77
CA TYR A 160 9.90 -4.26 -4.16
C TYR A 160 11.00 -5.06 -3.44
N SER A 161 10.90 -6.40 -3.35
CA SER A 161 11.83 -7.25 -2.60
C SER A 161 13.31 -7.09 -2.97
N THR A 162 13.61 -6.73 -4.23
CA THR A 162 14.98 -6.56 -4.73
C THR A 162 15.46 -5.10 -4.67
N THR A 163 14.66 -4.17 -4.17
CA THR A 163 15.01 -2.75 -4.11
C THR A 163 15.81 -2.42 -2.87
N SER A 164 16.72 -1.45 -2.95
CA SER A 164 17.52 -1.01 -1.80
C SER A 164 16.65 -0.49 -0.63
N ALA A 165 15.51 0.13 -0.94
CA ALA A 165 14.52 0.57 0.04
C ALA A 165 13.91 -0.60 0.84
N TRP A 166 13.76 -1.76 0.22
CA TRP A 166 13.33 -2.99 0.87
C TRP A 166 14.47 -3.69 1.61
N LEU A 167 15.64 -3.79 0.97
CA LEU A 167 16.77 -4.55 1.49
C LEU A 167 17.44 -3.88 2.70
N ARG A 168 17.38 -2.54 2.81
CA ARG A 168 18.05 -1.67 3.82
C ARG A 168 19.38 -2.21 4.40
N PRO A 169 20.53 -1.56 4.11
CA PRO A 169 21.88 -2.08 4.34
C PRO A 169 22.34 -2.25 5.81
N HIS A 170 21.46 -2.12 6.81
CA HIS A 170 21.80 -2.25 8.25
C HIS A 170 21.13 -3.46 8.93
N GLU A 171 20.50 -4.35 8.15
CA GLU A 171 19.93 -5.62 8.66
C GLU A 171 20.85 -6.83 8.41
N ASP A 172 22.02 -6.61 7.78
CA ASP A 172 23.05 -7.63 7.51
C ASP A 172 24.21 -7.67 8.55
N ASP A 173 24.14 -6.88 9.63
CA ASP A 173 25.13 -6.84 10.73
C ASP A 173 24.62 -7.47 12.03
#